data_AF-A0A5B0HQG4-F1
#
_entry.id   AF-A0A5B0HQG4-F1
#
_cell.length_a   1.000
_cell.length_b   1.000
_cell.length_c   1.000
_cell.angle_alpha   90.00
_cell.angle_beta   90.00
_cell.angle_gamma   90.00
#
_symmetry.space_group_name_H-M   'P 1'
#
loop_
_entity.id
_entity.type
_entity.pdbx_description
1 polymer ?
#
loop_
_entity_poly.entity_id
_entity_poly.type
_entity_poly.pdbx_seq_one_letter_code
_entity_poly.pdbx_strand_id
1 'polypeptide(L)' 'MRGRLDNLHRKGWVRRELEGRAYLYTPAASREEETARALRDLLDGPGDTEAVLLHFARSVTERESAVLRAALQSPDRG' A
#
# COMPACT_ATOMS: atom_id res chain seq x y z
N MET A 1 15.21 -22.61 13.47
CA MET A 1 15.21 -21.35 12.71
C MET A 1 13.78 -20.79 12.58
N ARG A 2 13.12 -20.41 13.69
CA ARG A 2 11.68 -20.03 13.73
C ARG A 2 11.43 -18.60 14.24
N GLY A 3 12.34 -18.02 15.03
CA GLY A 3 12.15 -16.69 15.64
C GLY A 3 12.31 -15.46 14.73
N ARG A 4 12.86 -15.60 13.51
CA ARG A 4 13.02 -14.45 12.59
C ARG A 4 11.69 -14.05 11.94
N LEU A 5 10.87 -15.03 11.55
CA LEU A 5 9.60 -14.78 10.86
C LEU A 5 8.49 -14.35 11.84
N ASP A 6 8.49 -14.86 13.08
CA ASP A 6 7.55 -14.40 14.12
C ASP A 6 7.76 -12.93 14.49
N ASN A 7 9.01 -12.47 14.55
CA ASN A 7 9.31 -11.05 14.77
C ASN A 7 8.91 -10.17 13.57
N LEU A 8 8.99 -10.69 12.35
CA LEU A 8 8.53 -9.99 11.15
C LEU A 8 7.00 -9.93 11.08
N HIS A 9 6.31 -10.98 11.50
CA HIS A 9 4.84 -11.01 11.58
C HIS A 9 4.34 -10.01 12.62
N ARG A 10 4.98 -9.96 13.81
CA ARG A 10 4.62 -9.01 14.87
C ARG A 10 4.80 -7.55 14.45
N LYS A 11 5.69 -7.29 13.49
CA LYS A 11 5.94 -5.97 12.89
C LYS A 11 5.05 -5.69 11.65
N GLY A 12 4.20 -6.64 11.25
CA GLY A 12 3.33 -6.51 10.08
C GLY A 12 4.04 -6.69 8.73
N TRP A 13 5.25 -7.24 8.70
CA TRP A 13 6.09 -7.33 7.49
C TRP A 13 5.94 -8.65 6.73
N VAL A 14 5.33 -9.65 7.36
CA VAL A 14 4.96 -10.92 6.70
C VAL A 14 3.55 -11.31 7.12
N ARG A 15 2.71 -11.67 6.15
CA ARG A 15 1.42 -12.32 6.43
C ARG A 15 1.71 -13.82 6.55
N ARG A 16 1.03 -14.49 7.48
CA ARG A 16 1.06 -15.96 7.55
C ARG A 16 -0.27 -16.50 7.08
N GLU A 17 -0.22 -17.45 6.16
CA GLU A 17 -1.36 -18.30 5.84
C GLU A 17 -0.99 -19.75 6.17
N LEU A 18 -1.95 -20.48 6.74
CA LEU A 18 -1.77 -21.89 7.05
C LEU A 18 -2.18 -22.70 5.83
N GLU A 19 -1.18 -23.18 5.08
CA GLU A 19 -1.42 -24.10 3.98
C GLU A 19 -1.10 -25.52 4.47
N GLY A 20 -2.16 -26.29 4.76
CA GLY A 20 -2.05 -27.64 5.31
C GLY A 20 -1.48 -27.66 6.75
N ARG A 21 -0.27 -28.21 6.94
CA ARG A 21 0.40 -28.33 8.26
C ARG A 21 1.59 -27.36 8.42
N ALA A 22 1.82 -26.47 7.46
CA ALA A 22 2.92 -25.52 7.47
C ALA A 22 2.41 -24.07 7.42
N TYR A 23 3.14 -23.16 8.04
CA TYR A 23 2.92 -21.73 7.88
C TYR A 23 3.77 -21.23 6.71
N LEU A 24 3.13 -20.73 5.67
CA LEU A 24 3.79 -19.95 4.63
C LEU A 24 3.85 -18.49 5.04
N TYR A 25 4.98 -17.87 4.81
CA TYR A 25 5.23 -16.46 5.09
C TYR A 25 5.45 -15.76 3.76
N THR A 26 4.47 -14.98 3.34
CA THR A 26 4.59 -14.07 2.19
C THR A 26 4.95 -12.68 2.70
N PRO A 27 5.75 -11.89 1.94
CA PRO A 27 5.97 -10.48 2.26
C PRO A 27 4.59 -9.82 2.42
N ALA A 28 4.33 -9.20 3.58
CA ALA A 28 3.04 -8.60 3.87
C ALA A 28 2.76 -7.38 3.00
N ALA A 29 3.79 -6.83 2.37
CA ALA A 29 3.70 -5.67 1.52
C ALA A 29 4.48 -5.90 0.24
N SER A 30 3.81 -5.70 -0.90
CA SER A 30 4.53 -5.54 -2.15
C SER A 30 5.27 -4.21 -2.15
N ARG A 31 6.24 -4.04 -3.06
CA ARG A 31 6.97 -2.77 -3.20
C ARG A 31 6.03 -1.61 -3.51
N GLU A 32 4.93 -1.90 -4.21
CA GLU A 32 3.86 -0.98 -4.55
C GLU A 32 3.09 -0.53 -3.30
N GLU A 33 2.82 -1.44 -2.35
CA GLU A 33 2.17 -1.07 -1.07
C GLU A 33 3.07 -0.16 -0.21
N GLU A 34 4.37 -0.43 -0.14
CA GLU A 34 5.32 0.48 0.55
C GLU A 34 5.36 1.86 -0.10
N THR A 35 5.33 1.89 -1.43
CA THR A 35 5.31 3.15 -2.19
C THR A 35 4.01 3.93 -1.96
N ALA A 36 2.88 3.23 -1.87
CA ALA A 36 1.58 3.83 -1.55
C ALA A 36 1.56 4.44 -0.14
N ARG A 37 2.20 3.80 0.85
CA ARG A 37 2.35 4.36 2.19
C ARG A 37 3.22 5.61 2.21
N ALA A 38 4.34 5.61 1.48
CA ALA A 38 5.16 6.81 1.36
C ALA A 38 4.38 7.99 0.73
N LEU A 39 3.52 7.73 -0.27
CA LEU A 39 2.64 8.75 -0.82
C LEU A 39 1.60 9.26 0.20
N ARG A 40 1.05 8.37 1.05
CA ARG A 40 0.15 8.78 2.14
C ARG A 40 0.84 9.69 3.14
N ASP A 41 2.04 9.33 3.58
CA ASP A 41 2.80 10.11 4.56
C ASP A 41 3.13 11.52 4.03
N LEU A 42 3.37 11.67 2.72
CA LEU A 42 3.57 12.97 2.08
C LEU A 42 2.30 13.84 2.11
N LEU A 43 1.12 13.24 1.94
CA LEU A 43 -0.16 13.95 1.98
C LEU A 43 -0.56 14.37 3.39
N ASP A 44 -0.11 13.62 4.41
CA ASP A 44 -0.34 13.89 5.83
C ASP A 44 0.67 14.92 6.42
N GLY A 45 1.64 15.37 5.62
CA GLY A 45 2.62 16.38 6.01
C GLY A 45 2.03 17.79 6.22
N PRO A 46 2.78 18.72 6.83
CA PRO A 46 2.33 20.10 7.02
C PRO A 46 2.24 20.82 5.67
N GLY A 47 1.00 20.95 5.16
CA GLY A 47 0.71 21.58 3.88
C GLY A 47 -0.78 21.54 3.56
N ASP A 48 -1.18 22.22 2.49
CA ASP A 48 -2.54 22.15 1.98
C ASP A 48 -2.69 20.88 1.11
N THR A 49 -3.21 19.81 1.72
CA THR A 49 -3.43 18.52 1.05
C THR A 49 -4.31 18.68 -0.21
N GLU A 50 -5.29 19.58 -0.19
CA GLU A 50 -6.17 19.84 -1.35
C GLU A 50 -5.37 20.45 -2.50
N ALA A 51 -4.54 21.45 -2.21
CA ALA A 51 -3.65 22.04 -3.20
C ALA A 51 -2.67 21.01 -3.79
N VAL A 52 -2.08 20.15 -2.96
CA VAL A 52 -1.17 19.08 -3.42
C VAL A 52 -1.89 18.10 -4.35
N LEU A 53 -3.09 17.65 -3.99
CA LEU A 53 -3.90 16.76 -4.82
C LEU A 53 -4.29 17.41 -6.15
N LEU A 54 -4.65 18.70 -6.15
CA LEU A 54 -4.94 19.46 -7.37
C LEU A 54 -3.74 19.56 -8.31
N HIS A 55 -2.55 19.83 -7.76
CA HIS A 55 -1.31 19.86 -8.55
C HIS A 55 -0.95 18.48 -9.08
N PHE A 56 -1.07 17.43 -8.26
CA PHE A 56 -0.83 16.05 -8.67
C PHE A 56 -1.78 15.64 -9.81
N ALA A 57 -3.08 15.89 -9.66
CA ALA A 57 -4.08 15.58 -10.68
C ALA A 57 -3.84 16.28 -12.03
N ARG A 58 -3.16 17.44 -12.04
CA ARG A 58 -2.74 18.12 -13.28
C ARG A 58 -1.45 17.54 -13.90
N SER A 59 -0.65 16.83 -13.12
CA SER A 59 0.62 16.25 -13.56
C SER A 59 0.51 14.81 -14.07
N VAL A 60 -0.55 14.08 -13.72
CA VAL A 60 -0.73 12.69 -14.14
C VAL A 60 -0.99 12.59 -15.64
N THR A 61 -0.47 11.52 -16.24
CA THR A 61 -0.73 11.17 -17.63
C THR A 61 -2.16 10.64 -17.83
N GLU A 62 -2.63 10.57 -19.08
CA GLU A 62 -3.93 9.98 -19.41
C GLU A 62 -4.10 8.56 -18.87
N ARG A 63 -3.05 7.73 -19.01
CA ARG A 63 -3.04 6.35 -18.50
C ARG A 63 -3.17 6.32 -16.98
N GLU A 64 -2.40 7.12 -16.27
CA GLU A 64 -2.44 7.18 -14.79
C GLU A 64 -3.80 7.71 -14.32
N SER A 65 -4.36 8.71 -15.01
CA SER A 65 -5.69 9.24 -14.71
C SER A 65 -6.78 8.16 -14.85
N ALA A 66 -6.70 7.31 -15.87
CA ALA A 66 -7.64 6.21 -16.08
C ALA A 66 -7.55 5.17 -14.95
N VAL A 67 -6.32 4.83 -14.52
CA VAL A 67 -6.09 3.92 -13.38
C VAL A 67 -6.65 4.49 -12.10
N LEU A 68 -6.37 5.76 -11.79
CA LEU A 68 -6.89 6.43 -10.58
C LEU A 68 -8.42 6.49 -10.58
N ARG A 69 -9.05 6.85 -11.69
CA ARG A 69 -10.52 6.86 -11.80
C ARG A 69 -11.12 5.48 -11.58
N ALA A 70 -10.54 4.43 -12.19
CA ALA A 70 -11.01 3.06 -12.02
C ALA A 70 -10.88 2.57 -10.57
N ALA A 71 -9.77 2.92 -9.90
CA ALA A 71 -9.55 2.60 -8.49
C ALA A 71 -10.57 3.31 -7.58
N LEU A 72 -10.86 4.58 -7.82
CA LEU A 72 -11.84 5.36 -7.03
C LEU A 72 -13.30 4.94 -7.26
N GLN A 73 -13.61 4.39 -8.43
CA GLN A 73 -14.95 3.88 -8.77
C GLN A 73 -15.19 2.46 -8.26
N SER A 74 -14.12 1.73 -7.95
CA SER A 74 -14.23 0.40 -7.37
C SER A 74 -14.47 0.56 -5.87
N PRO A 75 -15.65 0.19 -5.33
CA PRO A 75 -15.87 0.23 -3.89
C PRO A 75 -14.81 -0.66 -3.23
N ASP A 76 -14.09 -0.08 -2.26
CA ASP A 76 -13.06 -0.77 -1.51
C ASP A 76 -13.66 -2.06 -0.94
N ARG A 77 -13.18 -3.22 -1.41
CA ARG A 77 -13.46 -4.52 -0.78
C ARG A 77 -12.23 -4.87 0.05
N GLY A 78 -12.03 -4.08 1.10
CA GLY A 78 -11.06 -4.28 2.17
C GLY A 78 -11.78 -4.24 3.50
#